data_AF-A0A954FUH5-F1
#
_entry.id   AF-A0A954FUH5-F1
#
_cell.length_a   1.000
_cell.length_b   1.000
_cell.length_c   1.000
_cell.angle_alpha   90.00
_cell.angle_beta   90.00
_cell.angle_gamma   90.00
#
_symmetry.space_group_name_H-M   'P 1'
#
loop_
_entity.id
_entity.type
_entity.pdbx_description
1 polymer ?
#
loop_
_entity_poly.entity_id
_entity_poly.type
_entity_poly.pdbx_seq_one_letter_code
_entity_poly.pdbx_strand_id
1 'polypeptide(L)'
;MINDTQVNDQIIADKNLILFGDPGSNALIAKVLEDLPIQWTQDQITVNGKSYDTKNHGVALIYPNPLNPARYVVINSGHTMHEKDFLASNSWLFPKLGDIAVIQFKKSKAGSYENETVWAELFDSNWELP
;
A
#
# COMPACT_ATOMS: atom_id res chain seq x y z
N MET A 1 -6.25 17.37 -1.82
CA MET A 1 -5.14 16.73 -1.08
C MET A 1 -4.88 17.58 0.15
N ILE A 2 -4.72 16.96 1.32
CA ILE A 2 -4.41 17.63 2.59
C ILE A 2 -3.20 16.92 3.23
N ASN A 3 -2.48 17.61 4.11
CA ASN A 3 -1.39 16.97 4.85
C ASN A 3 -1.94 15.98 5.87
N ASP A 4 -1.17 14.95 6.20
CA ASP A 4 -1.49 13.95 7.23
C ASP A 4 -1.78 14.61 8.59
N THR A 5 -1.02 15.66 8.94
CA THR A 5 -1.21 16.47 10.15
C THR A 5 -2.50 17.28 10.20
N GLN A 6 -3.21 17.42 9.07
CA GLN A 6 -4.49 18.12 8.99
C GLN A 6 -5.69 17.17 9.04
N VAL A 7 -5.45 15.86 9.05
CA VAL A 7 -6.52 14.85 9.18
C VAL A 7 -6.95 14.79 10.63
N ASN A 8 -8.21 15.17 10.87
CA ASN A 8 -8.85 15.14 12.18
C ASN A 8 -9.89 14.01 12.28
N ASP A 9 -10.44 13.82 13.47
CA ASP A 9 -11.40 12.74 13.76
C ASP A 9 -12.66 12.80 12.89
N GLN A 10 -13.12 14.01 12.51
CA GLN A 10 -14.27 14.15 11.62
C GLN A 10 -13.96 13.61 10.22
N ILE A 11 -12.76 13.88 9.69
CA ILE A 11 -12.32 13.35 8.40
C ILE A 11 -12.21 11.82 8.47
N ILE A 12 -11.67 11.27 9.56
CA ILE A 12 -11.56 9.82 9.80
C ILE A 12 -12.95 9.16 9.88
N ALA A 13 -13.93 9.84 10.49
CA ALA A 13 -15.31 9.36 10.57
C ALA A 13 -16.01 9.34 9.19
N ASP A 14 -15.78 10.37 8.38
CA ASP A 14 -16.55 10.61 7.16
C ASP A 14 -15.95 10.00 5.91
N LYS A 15 -14.64 9.69 5.88
CA LYS A 15 -13.91 9.36 4.65
C LYS A 15 -13.12 8.06 4.75
N ASN A 16 -12.90 7.43 3.60
CA ASN A 16 -11.80 6.49 3.44
C ASN A 16 -10.48 7.27 3.37
N LEU A 17 -9.42 6.69 3.91
CA LEU A 17 -8.10 7.32 3.94
C LEU A 17 -7.22 6.70 2.87
N ILE A 18 -6.77 7.50 1.90
CA ILE A 18 -5.76 7.08 0.92
C ILE A 18 -4.44 7.74 1.31
N LEU A 19 -3.49 6.94 1.75
CA LEU A 19 -2.23 7.34 2.36
C LEU A 19 -1.07 6.94 1.45
N PHE A 20 -0.08 7.83 1.34
CA PHE A 20 1.12 7.62 0.54
C PHE A 20 2.37 7.79 1.41
N GLY A 21 3.39 7.00 1.09
CA GLY A 21 4.68 6.96 1.77
C GLY A 21 4.88 5.71 2.62
N ASP A 22 5.71 5.86 3.63
CA ASP A 22 6.03 4.87 4.66
C ASP A 22 5.73 5.43 6.07
N PRO A 23 5.81 4.60 7.13
CA PRO A 23 5.55 5.05 8.50
C PRO A 23 6.43 6.21 9.00
N GLY A 24 7.64 6.38 8.46
CA GLY A 24 8.53 7.50 8.81
C GLY A 24 8.15 8.82 8.11
N SER A 25 7.48 8.74 6.97
CA SER A 25 7.08 9.90 6.16
C SER A 25 5.63 10.36 6.36
N ASN A 26 4.76 9.48 6.89
CA ASN A 26 3.33 9.74 7.05
C ASN A 26 2.84 9.26 8.43
N ALA A 27 2.48 10.20 9.30
CA ALA A 27 2.12 9.91 10.68
C ALA A 27 0.82 9.08 10.79
N LEU A 28 -0.08 9.15 9.81
CA LEU A 28 -1.28 8.31 9.80
C LEU A 28 -0.97 6.87 9.47
N ILE A 29 -0.02 6.61 8.57
CA ILE A 29 0.46 5.24 8.30
C ILE A 29 1.06 4.68 9.58
N ALA A 30 1.93 5.42 10.26
CA ALA A 30 2.50 5.01 11.53
C ALA A 30 1.44 4.70 12.59
N LYS A 31 0.38 5.53 12.65
CA LYS A 31 -0.71 5.41 13.63
C LYS A 31 -1.57 4.16 13.43
N VAL A 32 -1.83 3.73 12.20
CA VAL A 32 -2.68 2.56 11.93
C VAL A 32 -1.89 1.25 11.88
N LEU A 33 -0.57 1.32 11.72
CA LEU A 33 0.28 0.19 11.38
C LEU A 33 0.17 -1.00 12.35
N GLU A 34 0.03 -0.73 13.65
CA GLU A 34 -0.01 -1.76 14.70
C GLU A 34 -1.17 -2.76 14.51
N ASP A 35 -2.27 -2.32 13.91
CA ASP A 35 -3.48 -3.11 13.69
C ASP A 35 -3.62 -3.62 12.23
N LEU A 36 -2.59 -3.40 11.40
CA LEU A 36 -2.57 -3.92 10.03
C LEU A 36 -1.89 -5.29 9.97
N PRO A 37 -2.20 -6.13 8.96
CA PRO A 37 -1.57 -7.45 8.78
C PRO A 37 -0.14 -7.36 8.22
N ILE A 38 0.59 -6.30 8.57
CA ILE A 38 1.98 -6.04 8.19
C ILE A 38 2.74 -5.48 9.38
N GLN A 39 4.04 -5.77 9.44
CA GLN A 39 4.97 -5.02 10.28
C GLN A 39 5.87 -4.21 9.36
N TRP A 40 6.00 -2.92 9.64
CA TRP A 40 6.82 -2.03 8.80
C TRP A 40 7.70 -1.15 9.67
N THR A 41 8.96 -1.56 9.78
CA THR A 41 10.01 -0.82 10.49
C THR A 41 10.84 0.01 9.53
N GLN A 42 11.84 0.74 10.04
CA GLN A 42 12.75 1.50 9.18
C GLN A 42 13.48 0.61 8.16
N ASP A 43 13.87 -0.62 8.53
CA ASP A 43 14.75 -1.46 7.72
C ASP A 43 14.05 -2.69 7.10
N GLN A 44 12.86 -3.03 7.60
CA GLN A 44 12.18 -4.27 7.23
C GLN A 44 10.66 -4.11 7.15
N ILE A 45 10.08 -4.68 6.10
CA ILE A 45 8.65 -5.00 5.97
C ILE A 45 8.49 -6.50 6.21
N THR A 46 7.58 -6.90 7.09
CA THR A 46 7.20 -8.29 7.28
C THR A 46 5.70 -8.46 7.02
N VAL A 47 5.35 -9.42 6.18
CA VAL A 47 3.97 -9.74 5.81
C VAL A 47 3.84 -11.23 5.52
N ASN A 48 2.81 -11.87 6.06
CA ASN A 48 2.60 -13.33 5.97
C ASN A 48 3.88 -14.17 6.21
N GLY A 49 4.65 -13.83 7.26
CA GLY A 49 5.91 -14.52 7.61
C GLY A 49 7.08 -14.29 6.65
N LYS A 50 6.92 -13.46 5.61
CA LYS A 50 7.99 -13.08 4.67
C LYS A 50 8.52 -11.70 5.00
N SER A 51 9.83 -11.51 4.86
CA SER A 51 10.49 -10.24 5.16
C SER A 51 11.17 -9.65 3.92
N TYR A 52 11.12 -8.31 3.82
CA TYR A 52 11.61 -7.53 2.68
C TYR A 52 12.37 -6.29 3.18
N ASP A 53 13.43 -5.89 2.46
CA ASP A 53 14.23 -4.68 2.77
C ASP A 53 13.51 -3.42 2.27
N THR A 54 13.29 -2.44 3.14
CA THR A 54 12.60 -1.18 2.84
C THR A 54 13.34 -0.29 1.85
N LYS A 55 14.64 -0.50 1.62
CA LYS A 55 15.44 0.26 0.64
C LYS A 55 14.97 0.06 -0.78
N ASN A 56 14.34 -1.08 -1.05
CA ASN A 56 13.90 -1.47 -2.39
C ASN A 56 12.53 -2.15 -2.40
N HIS A 57 11.77 -2.10 -1.31
CA HIS A 57 10.41 -2.63 -1.25
C HIS A 57 9.44 -1.67 -0.56
N GLY A 58 8.20 -1.66 -1.04
CA GLY A 58 7.08 -0.96 -0.42
C GLY A 58 5.82 -1.81 -0.44
N VAL A 59 4.82 -1.41 0.33
CA VAL A 59 3.53 -2.11 0.42
C VAL A 59 2.44 -1.28 -0.24
N ALA A 60 1.64 -1.93 -1.09
CA ALA A 60 0.31 -1.47 -1.48
C ALA A 60 -0.73 -2.29 -0.71
N LEU A 61 -1.72 -1.65 -0.11
CA LEU A 61 -2.70 -2.30 0.76
C LEU A 61 -4.05 -1.58 0.72
N ILE A 62 -5.14 -2.33 0.78
CA ILE A 62 -6.45 -1.88 1.28
C ILE A 62 -6.84 -2.72 2.49
N TYR A 63 -7.34 -2.07 3.54
CA TYR A 63 -7.75 -2.74 4.78
C TYR A 63 -8.86 -1.94 5.49
N PRO A 64 -9.72 -2.55 6.33
CA PRO A 64 -10.60 -1.83 7.23
C PRO A 64 -9.77 -0.87 8.08
N ASN A 65 -10.15 0.40 8.11
CA ASN A 65 -9.39 1.40 8.85
C ASN A 65 -9.46 1.11 10.36
N PRO A 66 -8.34 0.84 11.05
CA PRO A 66 -8.35 0.57 12.49
C PRO A 66 -8.96 1.70 13.32
N LEU A 67 -8.89 2.95 12.82
CA LEU A 67 -9.47 4.12 13.48
C LEU A 67 -10.98 4.25 13.25
N ASN A 68 -11.53 3.54 12.25
CA ASN A 68 -12.95 3.49 11.93
C ASN A 68 -13.25 2.30 10.98
N PRO A 69 -13.60 1.12 11.51
CA PRO A 69 -13.81 -0.09 10.70
C PRO A 69 -14.96 0.00 9.68
N ALA A 70 -15.81 1.03 9.75
CA ALA A 70 -16.83 1.30 8.72
C ALA A 70 -16.27 2.01 7.48
N ARG A 71 -14.95 2.24 7.42
CA ARG A 71 -14.22 2.88 6.33
C ARG A 71 -12.96 2.08 5.99
N TYR A 72 -12.36 2.38 4.84
CA TYR A 72 -11.10 1.78 4.42
C TYR A 72 -9.92 2.72 4.63
N VAL A 73 -8.77 2.12 4.92
CA VAL A 73 -7.45 2.71 4.71
C VAL A 73 -6.82 2.04 3.49
N VAL A 74 -6.24 2.85 2.61
CA VAL A 74 -5.54 2.43 1.41
C VAL A 74 -4.13 3.00 1.47
N ILE A 75 -3.10 2.19 1.32
CA ILE A 75 -1.68 2.58 1.37
C ILE A 75 -1.06 2.36 0.00
N ASN A 76 -0.39 3.39 -0.55
CA ASN A 76 0.41 3.39 -1.78
C ASN A 76 -0.23 2.71 -3.02
N SER A 77 -1.56 2.58 -3.04
CA SER A 77 -2.28 1.94 -4.14
C SER A 77 -2.85 2.98 -5.11
N GLY A 78 -3.10 2.55 -6.34
CA GLY A 78 -3.51 3.40 -7.46
C GLY A 78 -3.60 2.59 -8.75
N HIS A 79 -3.15 3.15 -9.87
CA HIS A 79 -3.06 2.39 -11.12
C HIS A 79 -2.02 1.26 -10.95
N THR A 80 -2.47 0.02 -11.18
CA THR A 80 -1.63 -1.17 -11.01
C THR A 80 -0.92 -1.59 -12.30
N MET A 81 -1.21 -0.92 -13.42
CA MET A 81 -0.65 -1.22 -14.74
C MET A 81 0.38 -0.16 -15.13
N HIS A 82 1.41 -0.57 -15.88
CA HIS A 82 2.52 0.31 -16.21
C HIS A 82 2.35 0.96 -17.59
N GLU A 83 3.21 1.93 -17.91
CA GLU A 83 3.16 2.69 -19.17
C GLU A 83 3.03 1.79 -20.41
N LYS A 84 3.77 0.67 -20.44
CA LYS A 84 3.66 -0.32 -21.52
C LYS A 84 2.25 -0.86 -21.69
N ASP A 85 1.57 -1.19 -20.59
CA ASP A 85 0.21 -1.71 -20.61
C ASP A 85 -0.77 -0.62 -21.06
N PHE A 86 -0.55 0.61 -20.56
CA PHE A 86 -1.36 1.78 -20.89
C PHE A 86 -1.29 2.17 -22.37
N LEU A 87 -0.10 2.09 -22.98
CA LEU A 87 0.13 2.39 -24.40
C LEU A 87 -0.30 1.27 -25.34
N ALA A 88 -0.54 0.06 -24.82
CA ALA A 88 -0.88 -1.10 -25.63
C ALA A 88 -2.38 -1.13 -25.97
N SER A 89 -3.14 -1.98 -25.27
CA SER A 89 -4.56 -2.18 -25.51
C SER A 89 -5.32 -2.06 -24.21
N ASN A 90 -6.55 -1.53 -24.26
CA ASN A 90 -7.45 -1.49 -23.11
C ASN A 90 -7.67 -2.87 -22.46
N SER A 91 -7.47 -3.97 -23.21
CA SER A 91 -7.54 -5.34 -22.67
C SER A 91 -6.43 -5.68 -21.65
N TRP A 92 -5.36 -4.89 -21.58
CA TRP A 92 -4.23 -5.10 -20.67
C TRP A 92 -4.37 -4.35 -19.35
N LEU A 93 -5.42 -3.53 -19.21
CA LEU A 93 -5.70 -2.64 -18.08
C LEU A 93 -6.46 -3.35 -16.95
N PHE A 94 -6.12 -4.62 -16.70
CA PHE A 94 -6.69 -5.38 -15.60
C PHE A 94 -5.90 -5.15 -14.29
N PRO A 95 -6.53 -5.31 -13.11
CA PRO A 95 -5.84 -5.18 -11.82
C PRO A 95 -4.67 -6.14 -11.74
N LYS A 96 -3.48 -5.63 -11.38
CA LYS A 96 -2.25 -6.45 -11.25
C LYS A 96 -1.91 -6.79 -9.80
N LEU A 97 -2.56 -6.13 -8.84
CA LEU A 97 -2.38 -6.34 -7.41
C LEU A 97 -3.62 -6.99 -6.82
N GLY A 98 -3.44 -7.75 -5.74
CA GLY A 98 -4.52 -8.16 -4.85
C GLY A 98 -4.93 -7.03 -3.88
N ASP A 99 -5.55 -7.39 -2.77
CA ASP A 99 -5.89 -6.45 -1.70
C ASP A 99 -4.64 -5.96 -0.97
N ILE A 100 -3.58 -6.77 -1.01
CA ILE A 100 -2.25 -6.45 -0.48
C ILE A 100 -1.17 -6.94 -1.44
N ALA A 101 -0.11 -6.15 -1.59
CA ALA A 101 1.05 -6.51 -2.38
C ALA A 101 2.33 -5.87 -1.85
N VAL A 102 3.45 -6.61 -1.98
CA VAL A 102 4.79 -6.08 -1.82
C VAL A 102 5.38 -5.83 -3.19
N ILE A 103 5.79 -4.59 -3.41
CA ILE A 103 6.33 -4.11 -4.67
C ILE A 103 7.82 -3.85 -4.46
N GLN A 104 8.66 -4.58 -5.19
CA GLN A 104 10.07 -4.25 -5.31
C GLN A 104 10.23 -3.09 -6.30
N PHE A 105 11.06 -2.11 -5.97
CA PHE A 105 11.42 -1.02 -6.86
C PHE A 105 12.94 -0.95 -7.03
N LYS A 106 13.36 -0.70 -8.27
CA LYS A 106 14.77 -0.58 -8.65
C LYS A 106 14.97 0.69 -9.45
N LYS A 107 15.86 1.55 -8.97
CA LYS A 107 16.28 2.74 -9.70
C LYS A 107 17.23 2.32 -10.83
N SER A 108 16.88 2.66 -12.06
CA SER A 108 17.75 2.48 -13.21
C SER A 108 18.89 3.51 -13.21
N LYS A 109 19.95 3.24 -13.98
CA LYS A 109 21.04 4.22 -14.19
C LYS A 109 20.55 5.53 -14.81
N ALA A 110 19.45 5.49 -15.57
CA ALA A 110 18.83 6.65 -16.20
C ALA A 110 17.92 7.45 -15.24
N GLY A 111 17.76 7.00 -13.99
CA GLY A 111 16.95 7.68 -12.97
C GLY A 111 15.46 7.30 -12.97
N SER A 112 15.01 6.45 -13.91
CA SER A 112 13.68 5.85 -13.86
C SER A 112 13.60 4.76 -12.77
N TYR A 113 12.38 4.37 -12.42
CA TYR A 113 12.13 3.24 -11.53
C TYR A 113 11.43 2.12 -12.30
N GLU A 114 11.94 0.90 -12.11
CA GLU A 114 11.26 -0.33 -12.48
C GLU A 114 10.65 -0.94 -11.23
N ASN A 115 9.40 -1.38 -11.33
CA ASN A 115 8.68 -1.97 -10.22
C ASN A 115 8.24 -3.39 -10.58
N GLU A 116 8.34 -4.30 -9.62
CA GLU A 116 7.90 -5.69 -9.76
C GLU A 116 7.07 -6.08 -8.52
N THR A 117 5.94 -6.73 -8.75
CA THR A 117 5.16 -7.31 -7.64
C THR A 117 5.79 -8.62 -7.24
N VAL A 118 6.48 -8.66 -6.10
CA VAL A 118 7.22 -9.83 -5.63
C VAL A 118 6.38 -10.73 -4.72
N TRP A 119 5.26 -10.20 -4.22
CA TRP A 119 4.25 -10.95 -3.48
C TRP A 119 2.92 -10.18 -3.50
N ALA A 120 1.81 -10.89 -3.59
CA ALA A 120 0.47 -10.33 -3.47
C ALA A 120 -0.50 -11.42 -2.99
N GLU A 121 -1.55 -11.01 -2.28
CA GLU A 121 -2.64 -11.88 -1.85
C GLU A 121 -3.98 -11.14 -1.81
N LEU A 122 -5.06 -11.92 -1.69
CA LEU A 122 -6.40 -11.45 -1.36
C LEU A 122 -6.71 -11.81 0.09
N PHE A 123 -7.43 -10.95 0.78
CA PHE A 123 -7.96 -11.30 2.10
C PHE A 123 -9.20 -12.18 1.96
N ASP A 124 -9.48 -12.98 2.99
CA ASP A 124 -10.76 -13.67 3.09
C ASP A 124 -11.89 -12.69 3.50
N SER A 125 -13.12 -13.21 3.68
CA SER A 125 -14.27 -12.38 4.09
C SER A 125 -14.13 -11.74 5.48
N ASN A 126 -13.19 -12.22 6.30
CA ASN A 126 -12.89 -11.71 7.64
C ASN A 126 -11.70 -10.74 7.66
N TRP A 127 -11.14 -10.40 6.49
CA TRP A 127 -9.93 -9.59 6.36
C TRP A 127 -8.66 -10.30 6.85
N GLU A 128 -8.62 -11.63 6.83
CA GLU A 128 -7.46 -12.42 7.24
C GLU A 128 -6.65 -12.88 6.01
N LEU A 129 -5.32 -13.01 6.21
CA LEU A 129 -4.44 -13.62 5.21
C LEU A 129 -4.56 -15.15 5.27
N PRO A 130 -4.45 -15.84 4.13
CA PRO A 130 -4.47 -17.30 4.07
C PRO A 130 -3.22 -17.95 4.71
#